data_AF-A0A6H5KJG7-F1
#
_entry.id   AF-A0A6H5KJG7-F1
#
_cell.length_a   1.000
_cell.length_b   1.000
_cell.length_c   1.000
_cell.angle_alpha   90.00
_cell.angle_beta   90.00
_cell.angle_gamma   90.00
#
_symmetry.space_group_name_H-M   'P 1'
#
loop_
_entity.id
_entity.type
_entity.pdbx_description
1 polymer ?
#
loop_
_entity_poly.entity_id
_entity_poly.type
_entity_poly.pdbx_seq_one_letter_code
_entity_poly.pdbx_strand_id
1 'polypeptide(L)'
;MSRGGCAEHSSSYQCSEFAPSAATVKAMIINSAHLMGGSSEPNGVRGFGRVHLEAGMPMDGVGVTGLLVVEAAIADGEITELVTVDGDAGVELRATLAWLDPPTTALSATQLQHDLDLHVIAPSGTKYTMWESGEDDIVNVVERVIVPVESMESGVWSVVVSAKALLTDEQLCSLVVTGAIYSSK
;
A
#
# COMPACT_ATOMS: atom_id res chain seq x y z
N MET A 1 14.82 3.44 9.12
CA MET A 1 13.77 4.39 9.54
C MET A 1 14.24 5.81 9.23
N SER A 2 14.03 6.28 7.99
CA SER A 2 14.17 7.71 7.66
C SER A 2 12.78 8.31 7.76
N ARG A 3 12.47 8.93 8.90
CA ARG A 3 11.29 9.80 8.98
C ARG A 3 11.69 11.11 8.30
N GLY A 4 11.14 11.33 7.11
CA GLY A 4 11.16 12.63 6.43
C GLY A 4 10.57 13.67 7.36
N GLY A 5 11.37 14.61 7.85
CA GLY A 5 10.96 15.62 8.81
C GLY A 5 11.97 16.76 8.81
N CYS A 6 11.47 17.99 8.82
CA CYS A 6 12.30 19.17 8.97
C CYS A 6 12.45 19.45 10.47
N ALA A 7 13.66 19.27 11.00
CA ALA A 7 13.97 19.68 12.36
C ALA A 7 14.57 21.10 12.34
N GLU A 8 14.16 21.93 13.29
CA GLU A 8 14.80 23.24 13.49
C GLU A 8 16.21 23.03 14.04
N HIS A 9 17.22 23.44 13.27
CA HIS A 9 18.60 23.46 13.73
C HIS A 9 19.23 24.81 13.40
N SER A 10 19.45 25.61 14.45
CA SER A 10 20.26 26.85 14.41
C SER A 10 20.11 27.66 13.12
N SER A 11 18.95 28.32 12.96
CA SER A 11 18.65 29.25 11.86
C SER A 11 18.44 28.62 10.46
N SER A 12 18.42 27.29 10.35
CA SER A 12 18.12 26.58 9.10
C SER A 12 17.20 25.38 9.34
N TYR A 13 16.25 25.16 8.42
CA TYR A 13 15.49 23.91 8.38
C TYR A 13 16.36 22.87 7.66
N GLN A 14 16.86 21.86 8.38
CA GLN A 14 17.37 20.64 7.74
C GLN A 14 16.19 19.70 7.58
N CYS A 15 15.65 19.64 6.36
CA CYS A 15 14.71 18.58 6.01
C CYS A 15 15.54 17.34 5.69
N SER A 16 15.28 16.23 6.36
CA SER A 16 15.75 14.94 5.86
C SER A 16 15.19 14.76 4.45
N GLU A 17 16.06 14.37 3.52
CA GLU A 17 15.68 14.17 2.13
C GLU A 17 14.69 13.01 2.06
N PHE A 18 13.40 13.32 1.87
CA PHE A 18 12.41 12.34 1.45
C PHE A 18 12.51 12.25 -0.07
N ALA A 19 13.29 11.27 -0.54
CA ALA A 19 13.41 10.92 -1.94
C ALA A 19 12.64 9.61 -2.20
N PRO A 20 11.30 9.66 -2.37
CA PRO A 20 10.50 8.45 -2.57
C PRO A 20 10.89 7.77 -3.87
N SER A 21 10.95 6.44 -3.86
CA SER A 21 11.09 5.65 -5.08
C SER A 21 9.93 5.88 -6.03
N ALA A 22 10.13 5.59 -7.31
CA ALA A 22 9.04 5.63 -8.29
C ALA A 22 7.90 4.64 -7.93
N ALA A 23 8.22 3.53 -7.26
CA ALA A 23 7.24 2.60 -6.71
C ALA A 23 6.38 3.26 -5.63
N THR A 24 6.99 3.97 -4.68
CA THR A 24 6.27 4.75 -3.65
C THR A 24 5.37 5.81 -4.26
N VAL A 25 5.88 6.60 -5.21
CA VAL A 25 5.06 7.62 -5.89
C VAL A 25 3.85 6.97 -6.57
N LYS A 26 4.05 5.84 -7.27
CA LYS A 26 2.98 5.08 -7.92
C LYS A 26 1.95 4.56 -6.90
N ALA A 27 2.41 3.93 -5.81
CA ALA A 27 1.55 3.41 -4.75
C ALA A 27 0.74 4.52 -4.09
N MET A 28 1.35 5.67 -3.75
CA MET A 28 0.66 6.80 -3.15
C MET A 28 -0.45 7.36 -4.06
N ILE A 29 -0.16 7.56 -5.34
CA ILE A 29 -1.15 8.08 -6.31
C ILE A 29 -2.34 7.12 -6.42
N ILE A 30 -2.09 5.82 -6.52
CA ILE A 30 -3.12 4.79 -6.64
C ILE A 30 -3.94 4.64 -5.35
N ASN A 31 -3.27 4.69 -4.19
CA ASN A 31 -3.92 4.61 -2.88
C ASN A 31 -4.86 5.79 -2.64
N SER A 32 -4.47 6.98 -3.13
CA SER A 32 -5.28 8.20 -3.10
C SER A 32 -6.51 8.19 -4.02
N ALA A 33 -6.60 7.23 -4.94
CA ALA A 33 -7.62 7.27 -5.97
C ALA A 33 -9.03 7.00 -5.40
N HIS A 34 -9.96 7.90 -5.69
CA HIS A 34 -11.38 7.68 -5.43
C HIS A 34 -11.96 6.68 -6.43
N LEU A 35 -12.79 5.78 -5.91
CA LEU A 35 -13.48 4.79 -6.72
C LEU A 35 -14.38 5.46 -7.76
N MET A 36 -14.44 4.84 -8.93
CA MET A 36 -15.37 5.20 -9.99
C MET A 36 -16.23 3.97 -10.23
N GLY A 37 -17.56 4.06 -10.13
CA GLY A 37 -18.44 2.93 -10.43
C GLY A 37 -18.64 1.90 -9.30
N GLY A 38 -18.34 2.25 -8.04
CA GLY A 38 -18.81 1.52 -6.84
C GLY A 38 -18.11 0.21 -6.48
N SER A 39 -17.05 -0.17 -7.19
CA SER A 39 -16.19 -1.33 -6.85
C SER A 39 -14.76 -0.87 -6.60
N SER A 40 -14.09 -1.52 -5.64
CA SER A 40 -12.69 -1.30 -5.28
C SER A 40 -11.72 -1.93 -6.28
N GLU A 41 -12.17 -2.95 -7.02
CA GLU A 41 -11.40 -3.70 -8.00
C GLU A 41 -11.02 -2.83 -9.22
N PRO A 42 -9.76 -2.91 -9.69
CA PRO A 42 -9.35 -2.20 -10.88
C PRO A 42 -10.01 -2.80 -12.14
N ASN A 43 -10.14 -2.00 -13.19
CA ASN A 43 -10.60 -2.47 -14.50
C ASN A 43 -10.01 -1.64 -15.64
N GLY A 44 -10.13 -2.15 -16.86
CA GLY A 44 -9.51 -1.56 -18.05
C GLY A 44 -10.03 -0.17 -18.48
N VAL A 45 -11.14 0.33 -17.92
CA VAL A 45 -11.69 1.65 -18.29
C VAL A 45 -11.28 2.73 -17.31
N ARG A 46 -11.35 2.46 -16.01
CA ARG A 46 -11.09 3.45 -14.94
C ARG A 46 -9.84 3.17 -14.11
N GLY A 47 -9.15 2.06 -14.38
CA GLY A 47 -8.04 1.59 -13.56
C GLY A 47 -8.45 1.49 -12.10
N PHE A 48 -7.59 2.02 -11.22
CA PHE A 48 -7.83 2.11 -9.77
C PHE A 48 -8.74 3.28 -9.36
N GLY A 49 -9.20 4.11 -10.30
CA GLY A 49 -10.06 5.26 -10.05
C GLY A 49 -9.40 6.60 -10.34
N ARG A 50 -9.99 7.68 -9.81
CA ARG A 50 -9.54 9.06 -10.04
C ARG A 50 -8.69 9.55 -8.88
N VAL A 51 -7.46 9.99 -9.18
CA VAL A 51 -6.51 10.54 -8.21
C VAL A 51 -7.15 11.63 -7.35
N HIS A 52 -6.96 11.53 -6.03
CA HIS A 52 -7.37 12.53 -5.04
C HIS A 52 -6.23 12.77 -4.05
N LEU A 53 -5.26 13.61 -4.44
CA LEU A 53 -3.96 13.73 -3.75
C LEU A 53 -4.05 13.96 -2.23
N GLU A 54 -5.01 14.76 -1.78
CA GLU A 54 -5.22 15.04 -0.35
C GLU A 54 -5.54 13.77 0.45
N ALA A 55 -6.22 12.79 -0.16
CA ALA A 55 -6.54 11.52 0.49
C ALA A 55 -5.33 10.59 0.63
N GLY A 56 -4.29 10.80 -0.20
CA GLY A 56 -3.05 10.02 -0.15
C GLY A 56 -1.91 10.69 0.63
N MET A 57 -2.10 11.92 1.08
CA MET A 57 -1.10 12.72 1.81
C MET A 57 -1.75 13.42 3.01
N PRO A 58 -2.23 12.66 4.00
CA PRO A 58 -2.76 13.27 5.22
C PRO A 58 -1.66 14.09 5.92
N MET A 59 -2.04 15.22 6.48
CA MET A 59 -1.13 16.07 7.25
C MET A 59 -1.15 15.66 8.71
N ASP A 60 0.03 15.55 9.33
CA ASP A 60 0.15 15.23 10.74
C ASP A 60 -0.67 16.20 11.61
N GLY A 61 -1.49 15.63 12.51
CA GLY A 61 -2.36 16.39 13.41
C GLY A 61 -3.62 16.96 12.76
N VAL A 62 -3.90 16.65 11.50
CA VAL A 62 -5.12 17.06 10.78
C VAL A 62 -5.95 15.84 10.41
N GLY A 63 -7.22 15.82 10.83
CA GLY A 63 -8.14 14.71 10.55
C GLY A 63 -7.81 13.45 11.35
N VAL A 64 -8.40 12.32 10.92
CA VAL A 64 -8.23 11.01 11.56
C VAL A 64 -7.32 10.08 10.75
N THR A 65 -6.94 10.46 9.52
CA THR A 65 -6.21 9.59 8.61
C THR A 65 -4.71 9.65 8.89
N GLY A 66 -4.11 8.51 9.19
CA GLY A 66 -2.66 8.31 9.23
C GLY A 66 -2.12 7.76 7.91
N LEU A 67 -0.80 7.87 7.74
CA LEU A 67 -0.05 7.36 6.60
C LEU A 67 1.12 6.49 7.08
N LEU A 68 1.22 5.28 6.54
CA LEU A 68 2.40 4.42 6.64
C LEU A 68 2.96 4.24 5.23
N VAL A 69 4.27 4.47 5.08
CA VAL A 69 5.02 4.18 3.86
C VAL A 69 6.16 3.26 4.22
N VAL A 70 6.24 2.12 3.55
CA VAL A 70 7.32 1.15 3.68
C VAL A 70 7.96 0.97 2.31
N GLU A 71 9.26 1.15 2.24
CA GLU A 71 10.10 0.72 1.11
C GLU A 71 10.93 -0.45 1.61
N ALA A 72 10.87 -1.58 0.90
CA ALA A 72 11.55 -2.80 1.33
C ALA A 72 12.10 -3.58 0.14
N ALA A 73 13.10 -4.41 0.41
CA ALA A 73 13.53 -5.49 -0.47
C ALA A 73 12.92 -6.79 0.07
N ILE A 74 12.13 -7.47 -0.75
CA ILE A 74 11.58 -8.78 -0.43
C ILE A 74 12.34 -9.85 -1.21
N ALA A 75 12.91 -10.82 -0.50
CA ALA A 75 13.53 -12.01 -1.08
C ALA A 75 12.48 -13.13 -1.08
N ASP A 76 12.78 -14.29 -0.50
CA ASP A 76 11.81 -15.34 -0.24
C ASP A 76 11.06 -15.11 1.08
N GLY A 77 9.75 -15.34 1.11
CA GLY A 77 8.90 -15.20 2.30
C GLY A 77 7.98 -13.98 2.32
N GLU A 78 7.76 -13.40 3.50
CA GLU A 78 6.79 -12.33 3.73
C GLU A 78 7.33 -11.21 4.61
N ILE A 79 6.83 -10.00 4.37
CA ILE A 79 6.98 -8.82 5.23
C ILE A 79 5.61 -8.53 5.82
N THR A 80 5.55 -8.39 7.15
CA THR A 80 4.31 -8.07 7.86
C THR A 80 4.46 -6.74 8.60
N GLU A 81 3.59 -5.79 8.25
CA GLU A 81 3.42 -4.54 8.97
C GLU A 81 2.18 -4.61 9.87
N LEU A 82 2.37 -4.36 11.16
CA LEU A 82 1.26 -4.31 12.12
C LEU A 82 0.79 -2.86 12.27
N VAL A 83 -0.48 -2.61 11.95
CA VAL A 83 -1.10 -1.29 12.10
C VAL A 83 -2.24 -1.36 13.11
N THR A 84 -2.24 -0.46 14.09
CA THR A 84 -3.39 -0.34 15.01
C THR A 84 -4.42 0.57 14.35
N VAL A 85 -5.65 0.08 14.20
CA VAL A 85 -6.77 0.77 13.56
C VAL A 85 -7.81 1.17 14.61
N ASP A 86 -8.31 2.40 14.52
CA ASP A 86 -9.58 2.81 15.13
C ASP A 86 -10.70 2.54 14.13
N GLY A 87 -11.43 1.44 14.34
CA GLY A 87 -12.50 1.02 13.46
C GLY A 87 -13.77 1.86 13.58
N ASP A 88 -13.89 2.68 14.62
CA ASP A 88 -15.06 3.54 14.86
C ASP A 88 -14.91 4.93 14.20
N ALA A 89 -13.74 5.22 13.61
CA ALA A 89 -13.42 6.50 12.98
C ALA A 89 -14.20 6.81 11.69
N GLY A 90 -14.89 5.82 11.11
CA GLY A 90 -15.73 6.01 9.93
C GLY A 90 -14.95 6.24 8.63
N VAL A 91 -13.71 5.76 8.55
CA VAL A 91 -12.86 5.82 7.36
C VAL A 91 -12.40 4.42 6.94
N GLU A 92 -12.21 4.22 5.65
CA GLU A 92 -11.70 2.96 5.10
C GLU A 92 -10.23 2.73 5.47
N LEU A 93 -9.81 1.47 5.53
CA LEU A 93 -8.40 1.10 5.51
C LEU A 93 -8.01 0.77 4.07
N ARG A 94 -6.96 1.41 3.57
CA ARG A 94 -6.45 1.21 2.22
C ARG A 94 -4.99 0.82 2.28
N ALA A 95 -4.60 -0.20 1.54
CA ALA A 95 -3.23 -0.62 1.36
C ALA A 95 -2.95 -0.77 -0.14
N THR A 96 -1.87 -0.17 -0.63
CA THR A 96 -1.41 -0.33 -2.01
C THR A 96 0.05 -0.76 -2.03
N LEU A 97 0.30 -1.90 -2.67
CA LEU A 97 1.63 -2.42 -2.98
C LEU A 97 1.96 -2.07 -4.43
N ALA A 98 3.17 -1.60 -4.69
CA ALA A 98 3.68 -1.42 -6.04
C ALA A 98 5.17 -1.78 -6.11
N TRP A 99 5.59 -2.31 -7.25
CA TRP A 99 6.99 -2.56 -7.55
C TRP A 99 7.32 -2.21 -9.01
N LEU A 100 8.63 -2.10 -9.26
CA LEU A 100 9.17 -2.02 -10.62
C LEU A 100 9.68 -3.41 -10.98
N ASP A 101 8.90 -4.11 -11.77
CA ASP A 101 9.18 -5.47 -12.22
C ASP A 101 10.39 -5.52 -13.16
N PRO A 102 11.20 -6.59 -13.16
CA PRO A 102 12.26 -6.76 -14.13
C PRO A 102 11.73 -6.72 -15.57
N PRO A 103 12.55 -6.24 -16.53
CA PRO A 103 12.13 -6.18 -17.91
C PRO A 103 11.86 -7.57 -18.46
N THR A 104 10.77 -7.69 -19.22
CA THR A 104 10.41 -8.90 -19.98
C THR A 104 10.50 -8.65 -21.48
N THR A 105 10.22 -9.68 -22.28
CA THR A 105 10.15 -9.58 -23.75
C THR A 105 8.71 -9.54 -24.23
N ALA A 106 8.48 -8.90 -25.39
CA ALA A 106 7.18 -8.91 -26.05
C ALA A 106 6.69 -10.30 -26.50
N LEU A 107 7.59 -11.31 -26.48
CA LEU A 107 7.25 -12.70 -26.79
C LEU A 107 6.92 -13.53 -25.55
N SER A 108 7.06 -12.96 -24.35
CA SER A 108 6.75 -13.68 -23.11
C SER A 108 5.26 -13.97 -22.99
N ALA A 109 4.92 -15.20 -22.63
CA ALA A 109 3.52 -15.60 -22.40
C ALA A 109 2.90 -14.83 -21.23
N THR A 110 3.69 -14.53 -20.20
CA THR A 110 3.30 -13.70 -19.05
C THR A 110 4.26 -12.51 -18.95
N GLN A 111 3.71 -11.31 -18.86
CA GLN A 111 4.52 -10.10 -18.77
C GLN A 111 5.04 -9.86 -17.35
N LEU A 112 4.28 -10.26 -16.32
CA LEU A 112 4.72 -10.24 -14.93
C LEU A 112 5.89 -11.22 -14.72
N GLN A 113 7.00 -10.74 -14.17
CA GLN A 113 8.21 -11.51 -13.90
C GLN A 113 8.34 -11.87 -12.42
N HIS A 114 8.10 -10.90 -11.54
CA HIS A 114 8.04 -11.10 -10.10
C HIS A 114 6.61 -10.99 -9.60
N ASP A 115 6.19 -12.03 -8.90
CA ASP A 115 4.85 -12.19 -8.34
C ASP A 115 4.89 -11.90 -6.84
N LEU A 116 4.32 -10.75 -6.45
CA LEU A 116 4.18 -10.33 -5.07
C LEU A 116 2.69 -10.19 -4.74
N ASP A 117 2.26 -10.74 -3.61
CA ASP A 117 0.87 -10.65 -3.16
C ASP A 117 0.73 -9.66 -1.99
N LEU A 118 -0.41 -8.97 -1.92
CA LEU A 118 -0.80 -8.10 -0.82
C LEU A 118 -2.06 -8.64 -0.13
N HIS A 119 -1.93 -8.95 1.16
CA HIS A 119 -3.07 -9.31 2.00
C HIS A 119 -3.22 -8.33 3.17
N VAL A 120 -4.46 -7.99 3.49
CA VAL A 120 -4.81 -7.23 4.70
C VAL A 120 -5.64 -8.12 5.60
N ILE A 121 -5.21 -8.33 6.84
CA ILE A 121 -5.81 -9.30 7.76
C ILE A 121 -6.35 -8.55 8.98
N ALA A 122 -7.65 -8.69 9.21
CA ALA A 122 -8.37 -8.12 10.34
C ALA A 122 -8.00 -8.78 11.68
N PRO A 123 -8.28 -8.12 12.82
CA PRO A 123 -8.17 -8.72 14.15
C PRO A 123 -8.95 -10.04 14.28
N SER A 124 -10.12 -10.14 13.63
CA SER A 124 -10.91 -11.37 13.55
C SER A 124 -10.25 -12.52 12.77
N GLY A 125 -9.21 -12.23 11.99
CA GLY A 125 -8.57 -13.16 11.06
C GLY A 125 -9.16 -13.13 9.65
N THR A 126 -10.16 -12.27 9.38
CA THR A 126 -10.68 -12.05 8.02
C THR A 126 -9.57 -11.51 7.12
N LYS A 127 -9.29 -12.21 6.01
CA LYS A 127 -8.32 -11.80 5.00
C LYS A 127 -9.03 -11.06 3.85
N TYR A 128 -8.45 -9.93 3.46
CA TYR A 128 -8.84 -9.12 2.30
C TYR A 128 -7.72 -9.12 1.26
N THR A 129 -8.12 -9.21 0.00
CA THR A 129 -7.27 -9.26 -1.21
C THR A 129 -7.70 -8.17 -2.18
N MET A 130 -6.98 -8.00 -3.30
CA MET A 130 -7.39 -7.06 -4.34
C MET A 130 -8.70 -7.46 -5.02
N TRP A 131 -8.88 -8.76 -5.25
CA TRP A 131 -10.06 -9.34 -5.89
C TRP A 131 -11.07 -9.85 -4.87
N GLU A 132 -12.36 -9.62 -5.10
CA GLU A 132 -13.44 -10.10 -4.22
C GLU A 132 -13.52 -11.63 -4.16
N SER A 133 -12.98 -12.32 -5.17
CA SER A 133 -12.87 -13.78 -5.20
C SER A 133 -11.99 -14.36 -4.09
N GLY A 134 -11.12 -13.54 -3.48
CA GLY A 134 -10.11 -13.99 -2.52
C GLY A 134 -8.86 -14.58 -3.17
N GLU A 135 -8.78 -14.60 -4.50
CA GLU A 135 -7.61 -15.08 -5.24
C GLU A 135 -6.52 -14.01 -5.27
N ASP A 136 -5.26 -14.46 -5.26
CA ASP A 136 -4.11 -13.59 -5.47
C ASP A 136 -4.06 -13.12 -6.92
N ASP A 137 -3.57 -11.90 -7.15
CA ASP A 137 -3.28 -11.44 -8.51
C ASP A 137 -2.02 -12.15 -9.05
N ILE A 138 -1.96 -12.40 -10.35
CA ILE A 138 -0.81 -13.06 -10.99
C ILE A 138 -0.39 -12.36 -12.30
N VAL A 139 -0.85 -11.12 -12.52
CA VAL A 139 -0.64 -10.39 -13.78
C VAL A 139 -0.25 -8.93 -13.59
N ASN A 140 -0.46 -8.34 -12.41
CA ASN A 140 -0.27 -6.93 -12.14
C ASN A 140 0.94 -6.67 -11.23
N VAL A 141 1.64 -5.57 -11.51
CA VAL A 141 2.75 -5.05 -10.67
C VAL A 141 2.28 -4.09 -9.57
N VAL A 142 0.97 -4.09 -9.32
CA VAL A 142 0.30 -3.27 -8.33
C VAL A 142 -0.86 -4.09 -7.79
N GLU A 143 -0.93 -4.19 -6.47
CA GLU A 143 -2.10 -4.70 -5.77
C GLU A 143 -2.63 -3.63 -4.82
N ARG A 144 -3.96 -3.49 -4.75
CA ARG A 144 -4.61 -2.59 -3.80
C ARG A 144 -5.75 -3.30 -3.09
N VAL A 145 -5.72 -3.22 -1.77
CA VAL A 145 -6.80 -3.67 -0.91
C VAL A 145 -7.47 -2.44 -0.30
N ILE A 146 -8.80 -2.38 -0.40
CA ILE A 146 -9.63 -1.40 0.32
C ILE A 146 -10.60 -2.20 1.17
N VAL A 147 -10.48 -2.05 2.48
CA VAL A 147 -11.43 -2.60 3.43
C VAL A 147 -12.49 -1.54 3.69
N PRO A 148 -13.78 -1.84 3.43
CA PRO A 148 -14.83 -0.84 3.50
C PRO A 148 -15.19 -0.54 4.96
N VAL A 149 -15.79 0.64 5.19
CA VAL A 149 -16.08 1.18 6.54
C VAL A 149 -16.93 0.21 7.37
N GLU A 150 -17.90 -0.46 6.75
CA GLU A 150 -18.78 -1.43 7.41
C GLU A 150 -18.08 -2.71 7.89
N SER A 151 -16.85 -2.95 7.41
CA SER A 151 -16.02 -4.11 7.77
C SER A 151 -14.83 -3.73 8.67
N MET A 152 -14.78 -2.49 9.14
CA MET A 152 -13.77 -2.02 10.06
C MET A 152 -13.90 -2.66 11.44
N GLU A 153 -12.75 -3.00 12.01
CA GLU A 153 -12.59 -3.54 13.35
C GLU A 153 -11.51 -2.74 14.08
N SER A 154 -11.80 -2.31 15.31
CA SER A 154 -10.79 -1.69 16.17
C SER A 154 -9.79 -2.74 16.65
N GLY A 155 -8.50 -2.49 16.49
CA GLY A 155 -7.45 -3.42 16.92
C GLY A 155 -6.23 -3.43 16.01
N VAL A 156 -5.41 -4.48 16.16
CA VAL A 156 -4.20 -4.67 15.35
C VAL A 156 -4.55 -5.44 14.09
N TRP A 157 -4.28 -4.82 12.94
CA TRP A 157 -4.37 -5.43 11.62
C TRP A 157 -2.98 -5.79 11.12
N SER A 158 -2.87 -6.86 10.34
CA SER A 158 -1.64 -7.23 9.65
C SER A 158 -1.76 -6.86 8.17
N VAL A 159 -0.80 -6.10 7.65
CA VAL A 159 -0.64 -5.86 6.21
C VAL A 159 0.57 -6.65 5.75
N VAL A 160 0.32 -7.68 4.95
CA VAL A 160 1.30 -8.70 4.57
C VAL A 160 1.63 -8.56 3.10
N VAL A 161 2.92 -8.50 2.80
CA VAL A 161 3.46 -8.57 1.43
C VAL A 161 4.25 -9.87 1.33
N SER A 162 3.86 -10.78 0.43
CA SER A 162 4.56 -12.04 0.18
C SER A 162 5.24 -12.04 -1.19
N ALA A 163 6.38 -12.73 -1.29
CA ALA A 163 6.99 -13.05 -2.57
C ALA A 163 6.65 -14.49 -2.94
N LYS A 164 5.88 -14.65 -4.01
CA LYS A 164 5.39 -15.95 -4.48
C LYS A 164 6.28 -16.55 -5.55
N ALA A 165 6.81 -15.72 -6.42
CA ALA A 165 7.79 -16.12 -7.43
C ALA A 165 8.70 -14.94 -7.79
N LEU A 166 10.02 -15.15 -7.69
CA LEU A 166 11.03 -14.17 -8.11
C LEU A 166 12.00 -14.82 -9.11
N LEU A 167 12.46 -14.05 -10.10
CA LEU A 167 13.51 -14.45 -11.05
C LEU A 167 14.90 -14.03 -10.58
N THR A 168 14.97 -13.10 -9.62
CA THR A 168 16.20 -12.67 -8.94
C THR A 168 16.09 -12.88 -7.43
N ASP A 169 17.18 -12.65 -6.71
CA ASP A 169 17.25 -12.90 -5.26
C ASP A 169 16.27 -12.05 -4.44
N GLU A 170 15.97 -10.84 -4.91
CA GLU A 170 15.02 -9.92 -4.26
C GLU A 170 14.28 -9.02 -5.26
N GLN A 171 13.17 -8.44 -4.81
CA GLN A 171 12.42 -7.38 -5.47
C GLN A 171 12.27 -6.18 -4.53
N LEU A 172 12.60 -4.98 -5.01
CA LEU A 172 12.27 -3.74 -4.29
C LEU A 172 10.79 -3.41 -4.49
N CYS A 173 10.07 -3.19 -3.40
CA CYS A 173 8.67 -2.81 -3.42
C CYS A 173 8.39 -1.63 -2.49
N SER A 174 7.22 -1.01 -2.69
CA SER A 174 6.69 -0.03 -1.76
C SER A 174 5.26 -0.36 -1.39
N LEU A 175 5.00 -0.33 -0.08
CA LEU A 175 3.70 -0.45 0.52
C LEU A 175 3.28 0.91 1.09
N VAL A 176 2.07 1.35 0.72
CA VAL A 176 1.44 2.57 1.26
C VAL A 176 0.14 2.18 1.92
N VAL A 177 -0.04 2.55 3.19
CA VAL A 177 -1.26 2.29 3.96
C VAL A 177 -1.82 3.60 4.49
N THR A 178 -3.13 3.80 4.31
CA THR A 178 -3.88 4.94 4.87
C THR A 178 -5.16 4.46 5.53
N GLY A 179 -5.55 5.10 6.61
CA GLY A 179 -6.79 4.84 7.35
C GLY A 179 -6.73 5.54 8.71
N ALA A 180 -7.64 5.22 9.63
CA ALA A 180 -7.52 5.67 11.02
C ALA A 180 -6.47 4.85 11.78
N ILE A 181 -5.22 4.94 11.31
CA ILE A 181 -4.10 4.11 11.75
C ILE A 181 -3.18 4.86 12.70
N TYR A 182 -2.65 4.14 13.67
CA TYR A 182 -1.65 4.61 14.62
C TYR A 182 -0.51 3.60 14.69
N SER A 183 0.73 4.09 14.65
CA SER A 183 1.91 3.29 14.93
C SER A 183 2.02 3.11 16.44
N SER A 184 2.00 1.86 16.91
CA SER A 184 2.48 1.50 18.23
C SER A 184 3.96 1.90 18.30
N LYS A 185 4.26 2.89 19.14
CA LYS A 185 5.64 3.21 19.50
C LYS A 185 6.24 2.11 20.37
#